data_AF-A0A1R3L3G1-F1
#
_entry.id   AF-A0A1R3L3G1-F1
#
_cell.length_a   1.000
_cell.length_b   1.000
_cell.length_c   1.000
_cell.angle_alpha   90.00
_cell.angle_beta   90.00
_cell.angle_gamma   90.00
#
_symmetry.space_group_name_H-M   'P 1'
#
loop_
_entity.id
_entity.type
_entity.pdbx_description
1 polymer ?
#
loop_
_entity_poly.entity_id
_entity_poly.type
_entity_poly.pdbx_seq_one_letter_code
_entity_poly.pdbx_strand_id
1 'polypeptide(L)'
;MPSTNDLGKYLGVPLIHERVTKATFKEIVEKVQGRLSSWKSKLLTLAGRATLVGSVTSSIPTYHMMTMLMPKNVTNAIDSMNNRFL
;
A
#
# COMPACT_ATOMS: atom_id res chain seq x y z
N MET A 1 18.21 -26.91 16.13
CA MET A 1 18.19 -26.03 14.95
C MET A 1 17.81 -24.64 15.41
N PRO A 2 18.46 -23.55 14.95
CA PRO A 2 18.02 -22.22 15.33
C PRO A 2 16.65 -21.99 14.69
N SER A 3 15.61 -21.85 15.52
CA SER A 3 14.31 -21.38 15.04
C SER A 3 14.47 -19.91 14.65
N THR A 4 14.42 -19.63 13.35
CA THR A 4 14.43 -18.25 12.86
C THR A 4 13.08 -17.61 13.18
N ASN A 5 13.05 -16.72 14.17
CA ASN A 5 11.82 -16.07 14.65
C ASN A 5 11.29 -14.96 13.70
N ASP A 6 12.07 -14.57 12.68
CA ASP A 6 11.70 -13.57 11.68
C ASP A 6 12.17 -14.00 10.29
N LEU A 7 11.23 -14.24 9.37
CA LEU A 7 11.55 -14.64 7.99
C LEU A 7 11.84 -13.44 7.07
N GLY A 8 11.80 -12.21 7.60
CA GLY A 8 12.12 -10.99 6.83
C GLY A 8 11.06 -10.65 5.78
N LYS A 9 11.46 -9.92 4.72
CA LYS A 9 10.57 -9.49 3.64
C LYS A 9 10.90 -10.22 2.33
N TYR A 10 9.88 -10.77 1.68
CA TYR A 10 9.98 -11.33 0.34
C TYR A 10 9.09 -10.55 -0.62
N LEU A 11 9.65 -10.12 -1.75
CA LEU A 11 8.97 -9.26 -2.73
C LEU A 11 8.31 -8.00 -2.13
N GLY A 12 8.90 -7.47 -1.05
CA GLY A 12 8.38 -6.29 -0.35
C GLY A 12 7.18 -6.55 0.58
N VAL A 13 6.78 -7.81 0.73
CA VAL A 13 5.78 -8.29 1.70
C VAL A 13 6.52 -8.97 2.84
N PRO A 14 6.25 -8.65 4.11
CA PRO A 14 6.82 -9.41 5.21
C PRO A 14 6.36 -10.87 5.12
N LEU A 15 7.30 -11.81 5.18
CA LEU A 15 7.03 -13.23 5.38
C LEU A 15 6.68 -13.40 6.86
N ILE A 16 5.43 -13.11 7.20
CA ILE A 16 4.99 -13.09 8.59
C ILE A 16 4.82 -14.53 9.07
N HIS A 17 5.60 -14.95 10.06
CA HIS A 17 5.34 -16.18 10.83
C HIS A 17 4.27 -15.96 11.92
N GLU A 18 4.16 -14.71 12.38
CA GLU A 18 3.28 -14.26 13.45
C GLU A 18 1.99 -13.55 12.94
N ARG A 19 1.17 -13.03 13.88
CA ARG A 19 -0.04 -12.28 13.54
C ARG A 19 0.27 -10.98 12.84
N VAL A 20 -0.60 -10.62 11.91
CA VAL A 20 -0.46 -9.36 11.18
C VAL A 20 -0.85 -8.19 12.07
N THR A 21 0.14 -7.33 12.31
CA THR A 21 0.00 -6.14 13.14
C THR A 21 -0.35 -4.88 12.34
N LYS A 22 -0.85 -3.86 13.06
CA LYS A 22 -1.10 -2.51 12.54
C LYS A 22 0.13 -1.91 11.82
N ALA A 23 1.34 -2.28 12.24
CA ALA A 23 2.59 -1.84 11.62
C ALA A 23 2.72 -2.29 10.14
N THR A 24 2.28 -3.52 9.82
CA THR A 24 2.29 -4.04 8.46
C THR A 24 1.44 -3.17 7.53
N PHE A 25 0.26 -2.76 7.99
CA PHE A 25 -0.62 -1.89 7.22
C PHE A 25 -0.13 -0.45 7.14
N LYS A 26 0.56 0.04 8.18
CA LYS A 26 1.18 1.37 8.18
C LYS A 26 2.22 1.49 7.07
N GLU A 27 3.05 0.47 6.87
CA GLU A 27 4.04 0.46 5.78
C GLU A 27 3.38 0.54 4.40
N ILE A 28 2.22 -0.13 4.20
CA ILE A 28 1.46 -0.08 2.94
C ILE A 28 0.96 1.34 2.68
N VAL A 29 0.37 1.97 3.70
CA VAL A 29 -0.14 3.36 3.63
C VAL A 29 0.98 4.34 3.33
N GLU A 30 2.13 4.19 3.99
CA GLU A 30 3.32 5.03 3.75
C GLU A 30 3.87 4.86 2.32
N LYS A 31 3.90 3.63 1.79
CA LYS A 31 4.28 3.37 0.39
C LYS A 31 3.36 4.09 -0.60
N VAL A 32 2.04 3.99 -0.39
CA VAL A 32 1.04 4.70 -1.21
C VAL A 32 1.27 6.21 -1.14
N GLN A 33 1.42 6.75 0.07
CA GLN A 33 1.65 8.18 0.28
C GLN A 33 2.96 8.65 -0.37
N GLY A 34 4.02 7.86 -0.29
CA GLY A 34 5.30 8.13 -0.95
C GLY A 34 5.18 8.20 -2.48
N ARG A 35 4.39 7.31 -3.09
CA ARG A 35 4.12 7.35 -4.54
C ARG A 35 3.33 8.61 -4.93
N LEU A 36 2.25 8.91 -4.20
CA LEU A 36 1.40 10.07 -4.47
C LEU A 36 2.16 11.40 -4.30
N SER A 37 2.99 11.52 -3.26
CA SER A 37 3.80 12.72 -3.00
C SER A 37 4.94 12.91 -3.99
N SER A 38 5.46 11.83 -4.58
CA SER A 38 6.47 11.89 -5.64
C SER A 38 5.91 12.45 -6.96
N TRP A 39 4.60 12.36 -7.18
CA TRP A 39 3.97 12.90 -8.38
C TRP A 39 3.56 14.36 -8.22
N LYS A 40 4.01 15.20 -9.14
CA LYS A 40 3.51 16.58 -9.25
C LYS A 40 2.09 16.56 -9.79
N SER A 41 1.11 16.41 -8.89
CA SER A 41 -0.33 16.41 -9.23
C SER A 41 -0.74 17.63 -10.08
N LYS A 42 -0.11 18.79 -9.83
CA LYS A 42 -0.35 20.04 -10.58
C LYS A 42 0.09 20.02 -12.05
N LEU A 43 0.92 19.06 -12.46
CA LEU A 43 1.38 18.90 -13.85
C LEU A 43 0.57 17.86 -14.63
N LEU A 44 -0.41 17.22 -13.98
CA LEU A 44 -1.17 16.12 -14.54
C LEU A 44 -2.63 16.56 -14.76
N THR A 45 -3.19 16.17 -15.90
CA THR A 45 -4.62 16.31 -16.14
C THR A 45 -5.40 15.38 -15.20
N LEU A 46 -6.70 15.66 -14.98
CA LEU A 46 -7.56 14.78 -14.19
C LEU A 46 -7.52 13.33 -14.70
N ALA A 47 -7.55 13.14 -16.02
CA ALA A 47 -7.41 11.82 -16.64
C ALA A 47 -6.05 11.16 -16.33
N GLY A 48 -4.95 11.92 -16.39
CA GLY A 48 -3.62 11.41 -16.02
C GLY A 48 -3.54 11.00 -14.55
N ARG A 49 -4.18 11.77 -13.65
CA ARG A 49 -4.25 11.47 -12.22
C ARG A 49 -5.07 10.20 -11.96
N ALA A 50 -6.23 10.04 -12.59
CA ALA A 50 -7.05 8.83 -12.49
C ALA A 50 -6.32 7.58 -12.96
N THR A 51 -5.62 7.66 -14.10
CA THR A 51 -4.83 6.54 -14.64
C THR A 51 -3.69 6.15 -13.69
N LEU A 52 -2.97 7.11 -13.09
CA LEU A 52 -1.91 6.84 -12.12
C LEU A 52 -2.44 6.21 -10.82
N VAL A 53 -3.57 6.71 -10.31
CA VAL A 53 -4.23 6.13 -9.13
C VAL A 53 -4.60 4.67 -9.40
N GLY A 54 -5.27 4.38 -10.51
CA GLY A 54 -5.69 3.02 -10.85
C GLY A 54 -4.53 2.06 -11.15
N SER A 55 -3.52 2.50 -11.90
CA SER A 55 -2.41 1.62 -12.32
C SER A 55 -1.41 1.33 -11.20
N VAL A 56 -1.10 2.32 -10.35
CA VAL A 56 -0.02 2.21 -9.37
C VAL A 56 -0.55 2.18 -7.94
N THR A 57 -1.49 3.06 -7.61
CA THR A 57 -1.90 3.19 -6.21
C THR A 57 -2.84 2.09 -5.78
N SER A 58 -3.71 1.62 -6.68
CA SER A 58 -4.60 0.48 -6.43
C SER A 58 -3.87 -0.86 -6.49
N SER A 59 -2.81 -1.01 -7.29
CA SER A 59 -2.09 -2.30 -7.43
C SER A 59 -1.32 -2.70 -6.17
N ILE A 60 -0.80 -1.73 -5.40
CA ILE A 60 -0.11 -1.98 -4.11
C ILE A 60 -1.02 -2.71 -3.10
N PRO A 61 -2.19 -2.16 -2.69
CA PRO A 61 -3.08 -2.84 -1.76
C PRO A 61 -3.67 -4.12 -2.36
N THR A 62 -3.92 -4.20 -3.67
CA THR A 62 -4.41 -5.44 -4.32
C THR A 62 -3.45 -6.61 -4.11
N TYR A 63 -2.14 -6.40 -4.28
CA TYR A 63 -1.14 -7.45 -4.04
C TYR A 63 -1.14 -7.93 -2.58
N HIS A 64 -1.27 -7.01 -1.63
CA HIS A 64 -1.39 -7.35 -0.22
C HIS A 64 -2.72 -8.07 0.11
N MET A 65 -3.83 -7.68 -0.52
CA MET A 65 -5.13 -8.35 -0.34
C MET A 65 -5.13 -9.81 -0.82
N MET A 66 -4.32 -10.16 -1.82
CA MET A 66 -4.19 -11.55 -2.28
C MET A 66 -3.59 -12.47 -1.22
N THR A 67 -2.75 -11.94 -0.34
CA THR A 67 -2.02 -12.72 0.68
C THR A 67 -2.61 -12.53 2.08
N MET A 68 -3.47 -11.53 2.27
CA MET A 68 -3.91 -11.06 3.58
C MET A 68 -5.28 -10.41 3.58
N LEU A 69 -6.06 -10.63 4.65
CA LEU A 69 -7.28 -9.85 4.88
C LEU A 69 -6.94 -8.42 5.34
N MET A 70 -7.26 -7.43 4.52
CA MET A 70 -6.99 -6.02 4.83
C MET A 70 -8.12 -5.39 5.67
N PRO A 71 -7.82 -4.70 6.79
CA PRO A 71 -8.82 -3.99 7.58
C PRO A 71 -9.44 -2.82 6.81
N LYS A 72 -10.75 -2.62 6.98
CA LYS A 72 -11.49 -1.51 6.34
C LYS A 72 -10.92 -0.12 6.65
N ASN A 73 -10.33 0.06 7.84
CA ASN A 73 -9.72 1.35 8.20
C ASN A 73 -8.54 1.71 7.28
N VAL A 74 -7.81 0.70 6.81
CA VAL A 74 -6.63 0.86 5.94
C VAL A 74 -7.09 1.18 4.52
N THR A 75 -8.08 0.44 4.00
CA THR A 75 -8.65 0.72 2.67
C THR A 75 -9.25 2.12 2.62
N ASN A 76 -10.01 2.53 3.65
CA ASN A 76 -10.58 3.87 3.73
C ASN A 76 -9.52 4.98 3.76
N ALA A 77 -8.39 4.74 4.44
CA ALA A 77 -7.28 5.69 4.45
C ALA A 77 -6.64 5.84 3.06
N ILE A 78 -6.46 4.72 2.34
CA ILE A 78 -5.94 4.71 0.96
C ILE A 78 -6.91 5.43 0.02
N ASP A 79 -8.20 5.14 0.10
CA ASP A 79 -9.23 5.79 -0.74
C ASP A 79 -9.30 7.29 -0.48
N SER A 80 -9.18 7.73 0.78
CA SER A 80 -9.11 9.15 1.12
C SER A 80 -7.89 9.85 0.49
N MET A 81 -6.72 9.20 0.49
CA MET A 81 -5.53 9.72 -0.17
C MET A 81 -5.68 9.80 -1.69
N ASN A 82 -6.27 8.76 -2.30
CA ASN A 82 -6.56 8.72 -3.73
C ASN A 82 -7.51 9.86 -4.13
N ASN A 83 -8.60 10.03 -3.38
CA ASN A 83 -9.57 11.10 -3.62
C ASN A 83 -8.97 12.51 -3.47
N ARG A 84 -7.98 12.68 -2.58
CA ARG A 84 -7.27 13.95 -2.44
C ARG A 84 -6.29 14.23 -3.59
N PHE A 85 -5.81 13.19 -4.27
CA PHE A 85 -4.90 13.32 -5.40
C PHE A 85 -5.63 13.59 -6.72
N LEU A 86 -6.84 13.04 -6.88
CA LEU A 86 -7.75 13.32 -8.01
C LEU A 86 -8.15 14.79 -8.07
#